data_AF-A0A962YQ09-F1
#
_entry.id   AF-A0A962YQ09-F1
#
_cell.length_a   1.000
_cell.length_b   1.000
_cell.length_c   1.000
_cell.angle_alpha   90.00
_cell.angle_beta   90.00
_cell.angle_gamma   90.00
#
_symmetry.space_group_name_H-M   'P 1'
#
loop_
_entity.id
_entity.type
_entity.pdbx_description
1 polymer ?
#
loop_
_entity_poly.entity_id
_entity_poly.type
_entity_poly.pdbx_seq_one_letter_code
_entity_poly.pdbx_strand_id
1 'polypeptide(L)'
;IKIPPRERSVYVIRNARLDPQWASVERSTLSIAGRAISSLIQTQGIGDLYRIYLTAQQDGLDYHLAYIGADFKAVHKEDFDTEYMQALFDYGYALGRKGYPWRKTPPGLTVQSR
;
A
#
# COMPACT_ATOMS: atom_id res chain seq x y z
N ILE A 1 37.19 6.08 -16.50
CA ILE A 1 36.75 5.65 -15.14
C ILE A 1 35.65 4.61 -15.34
N LYS A 2 35.85 3.34 -14.96
CA LYS A 2 34.78 2.32 -14.95
C LYS A 2 34.04 2.49 -13.62
N ILE A 3 32.81 3.00 -13.66
CA ILE A 3 31.94 3.08 -12.48
C ILE A 3 31.41 1.66 -12.23
N PRO A 4 31.63 1.06 -11.05
CA PRO A 4 31.06 -0.25 -10.74
C PRO A 4 29.52 -0.19 -10.81
N PRO A 5 28.86 -1.27 -11.22
CA PRO A 5 27.40 -1.30 -11.26
C PRO A 5 26.86 -1.01 -9.86
N ARG A 6 26.05 0.05 -9.75
CA ARG A 6 25.40 0.45 -8.49
C ARG A 6 24.21 -0.47 -8.28
N GLU A 7 24.09 -1.07 -7.10
CA GLU A 7 22.84 -1.72 -6.67
C GLU A 7 21.74 -0.67 -6.59
N ARG A 8 20.62 -0.94 -7.27
CA ARG A 8 19.50 -0.01 -7.37
C ARG A 8 18.28 -0.67 -6.75
N SER A 9 17.60 0.07 -5.88
CA SER A 9 16.40 -0.39 -5.18
C SER A 9 15.28 0.62 -5.37
N VAL A 10 14.05 0.13 -5.40
CA VAL A 10 12.83 0.93 -5.47
C VAL A 10 12.06 0.73 -4.18
N TYR A 11 11.75 1.84 -3.48
CA TYR A 11 10.92 1.84 -2.29
C TYR A 11 9.62 2.57 -2.59
N VAL A 12 8.50 1.88 -2.37
CA VAL A 12 7.15 2.39 -2.59
C VAL A 12 6.41 2.36 -1.26
N ILE A 13 5.92 3.52 -0.83
CA ILE A 13 5.09 3.64 0.36
C ILE A 13 3.72 4.11 -0.09
N ARG A 14 2.70 3.29 0.14
CA ARG A 14 1.31 3.63 -0.14
C ARG A 14 0.57 3.81 1.18
N ASN A 15 0.21 5.05 1.51
CA ASN A 15 -0.60 5.35 2.69
C ASN A 15 -2.10 5.06 2.44
N ALA A 16 -2.41 3.81 2.10
CA ALA A 16 -3.77 3.34 1.90
C ALA A 16 -3.85 1.84 2.19
N ARG A 17 -5.04 1.37 2.59
CA ARG A 17 -5.35 -0.05 2.66
C ARG A 17 -5.50 -0.66 1.28
N LEU A 18 -5.18 -1.95 1.18
CA LEU A 18 -5.33 -2.75 -0.03
C LEU A 18 -6.44 -3.80 0.11
N ASP A 19 -7.00 -3.96 1.31
CA ASP A 19 -8.20 -4.74 1.58
C ASP A 19 -9.47 -3.86 1.45
N PRO A 20 -10.58 -4.42 0.95
CA PRO A 20 -11.87 -3.72 0.91
C PRO A 20 -12.43 -3.64 2.34
N GLN A 21 -12.02 -2.62 3.12
CA GLN A 21 -12.68 -2.33 4.38
C GLN A 21 -14.03 -1.66 4.12
N TRP A 22 -15.06 -2.44 4.43
CA TRP A 22 -16.46 -2.04 4.51
C TRP A 22 -16.62 -0.97 5.60
N ALA A 23 -16.78 0.30 5.22
CA ALA A 23 -17.42 1.28 6.08
C ALA A 23 -18.93 1.20 5.78
N SER A 24 -19.68 0.63 6.72
CA SER A 24 -21.14 0.73 6.75
C SER A 24 -21.50 2.20 6.97
N VAL A 25 -21.73 2.96 5.90
CA VAL A 25 -22.31 4.31 6.02
C VAL A 25 -23.70 4.28 5.40
N GLU A 26 -24.65 4.83 6.16
CA GLU A 26 -26.08 4.84 5.90
C GLU A 26 -26.47 5.13 4.44
N ARG A 27 -27.58 4.53 4.01
CA ARG A 27 -28.09 4.59 2.63
C ARG A 27 -28.46 6.02 2.26
N SER A 28 -27.61 6.67 1.47
CA SER A 28 -27.91 7.90 0.72
C SER A 28 -27.14 7.82 -0.60
N THR A 29 -27.70 8.31 -1.71
CA THR A 29 -27.15 8.17 -3.08
C THR A 29 -25.69 8.62 -3.25
N LEU A 30 -25.18 9.49 -2.36
CA LEU A 30 -23.76 9.86 -2.28
C LEU A 30 -22.84 8.71 -1.82
N SER A 31 -23.32 7.80 -0.96
CA SER A 31 -22.52 6.69 -0.43
C SER A 31 -22.25 5.60 -1.48
N ILE A 32 -23.13 5.48 -2.49
CA ILE A 32 -22.92 4.59 -3.64
C ILE A 32 -21.84 5.16 -4.57
N ALA A 33 -21.85 6.47 -4.84
CA ALA A 33 -20.80 7.13 -5.62
C ALA A 33 -19.44 7.08 -4.90
N GLY A 34 -19.42 7.32 -3.58
CA GLY A 34 -18.23 7.15 -2.75
C GLY A 34 -17.68 5.71 -2.73
N ARG A 35 -18.57 4.71 -2.80
CA ARG A 35 -18.18 3.29 -2.92
C ARG A 35 -17.59 2.97 -4.30
N ALA A 36 -18.15 3.49 -5.38
CA ALA A 36 -17.60 3.35 -6.72
C ALA A 36 -16.23 4.04 -6.83
N ILE A 37 -16.09 5.25 -6.29
CA ILE A 37 -14.82 6.00 -6.25
C ILE A 37 -13.79 5.29 -5.37
N SER A 38 -14.17 4.79 -4.19
CA SER A 38 -13.25 4.05 -3.30
C SER A 38 -12.81 2.72 -3.92
N SER A 39 -13.72 2.04 -4.62
CA SER A 39 -13.38 0.83 -5.38
C SER A 39 -12.45 1.16 -6.55
N LEU A 40 -12.71 2.29 -7.25
CA LEU A 40 -11.85 2.79 -8.32
C LEU A 40 -10.46 3.19 -7.81
N ILE A 41 -10.35 3.91 -6.68
CA ILE A 41 -9.09 4.31 -6.04
C ILE A 41 -8.31 3.08 -5.55
N GLN A 42 -9.00 2.05 -5.04
CA GLN A 42 -8.37 0.76 -4.73
C GLN A 42 -7.83 0.10 -6.01
N THR A 43 -8.65 -0.03 -7.05
CA THR A 43 -8.25 -0.67 -8.32
C THR A 43 -7.16 0.10 -9.07
N GLN A 44 -7.19 1.43 -9.06
CA GLN A 44 -6.23 2.28 -9.78
C GLN A 44 -4.87 2.25 -9.11
N GLY A 45 -4.82 2.33 -7.77
CA GLY A 45 -3.56 2.21 -7.05
C GLY A 45 -2.94 0.82 -7.14
N ILE A 46 -3.70 -0.25 -7.40
CA ILE A 46 -3.13 -1.58 -7.65
C ILE A 46 -2.43 -1.60 -9.01
N GLY A 47 -3.07 -1.10 -10.07
CA GLY A 47 -2.45 -1.03 -11.40
C GLY A 47 -1.11 -0.29 -11.42
N ASP A 48 -1.00 0.82 -10.69
CA ASP A 48 0.26 1.56 -10.56
C ASP A 48 1.33 0.76 -9.82
N LEU A 49 0.99 0.04 -8.74
CA LEU A 49 1.92 -0.84 -8.04
C LEU A 49 2.45 -1.96 -8.94
N TYR A 50 1.59 -2.52 -9.79
CA TYR A 50 1.98 -3.51 -10.79
C TYR A 50 2.92 -2.91 -11.85
N ARG A 51 2.62 -1.71 -12.36
CA ARG A 51 3.49 -1.04 -13.34
C ARG A 51 4.88 -0.76 -12.75
N ILE A 52 4.94 -0.23 -11.53
CA ILE A 52 6.22 0.02 -10.84
C ILE A 52 6.98 -1.29 -10.62
N TYR A 53 6.30 -2.36 -10.19
CA TYR A 53 6.92 -3.67 -9.99
C TYR A 53 7.49 -4.25 -11.30
N LEU A 54 6.73 -4.21 -12.40
CA LEU A 54 7.19 -4.74 -13.68
C LEU A 54 8.38 -3.95 -14.23
N THR A 55 8.38 -2.62 -14.11
CA THR A 55 9.54 -1.80 -14.45
C THR A 55 10.75 -2.14 -13.56
N ALA A 56 10.54 -2.30 -12.25
CA ALA A 56 11.60 -2.68 -11.33
C ALA A 56 12.20 -4.06 -11.67
N GLN A 57 11.36 -5.04 -12.03
CA GLN A 57 11.82 -6.36 -12.47
C GLN A 57 12.60 -6.32 -13.79
N GLN A 58 12.11 -5.56 -14.78
CA GLN A 58 12.79 -5.37 -16.06
C GLN A 58 14.17 -4.75 -15.90
N ASP A 59 14.32 -3.81 -14.97
CA ASP A 59 15.57 -3.11 -14.69
C ASP A 59 16.46 -3.81 -13.66
N GLY A 60 16.06 -4.99 -13.15
CA GLY A 60 16.81 -5.75 -12.14
C GLY A 60 16.93 -5.04 -10.79
N LEU A 61 15.93 -4.22 -10.43
CA LEU A 61 15.90 -3.42 -9.21
C LEU A 61 15.31 -4.20 -8.04
N ASP A 62 15.86 -4.01 -6.84
CA ASP A 62 15.27 -4.58 -5.64
C ASP A 62 14.02 -3.81 -5.20
N TYR A 63 12.85 -4.44 -5.33
CA TYR A 63 11.55 -3.84 -5.08
C TYR A 63 11.13 -3.97 -3.62
N HIS A 64 10.69 -2.87 -3.02
CA HIS A 64 10.23 -2.81 -1.64
C HIS A 64 8.91 -2.05 -1.56
N LEU A 65 7.85 -2.72 -1.11
CA LEU A 65 6.53 -2.14 -0.95
C LEU A 65 6.07 -2.13 0.52
N ALA A 66 5.61 -0.97 0.95
CA ALA A 66 4.92 -0.73 2.21
C ALA A 66 3.50 -0.20 1.95
N TYR A 67 2.52 -0.74 2.68
CA TYR A 67 1.14 -0.26 2.69
C TYR A 67 0.49 -0.56 4.04
N ILE A 68 -0.70 0.00 4.28
CA ILE A 68 -1.46 -0.25 5.52
C ILE A 68 -1.94 -1.69 5.53
N GLY A 69 -1.44 -2.49 6.46
CA GLY A 69 -1.75 -3.92 6.57
C GLY A 69 -3.18 -4.18 7.02
N ALA A 70 -3.71 -5.36 6.68
CA ALA A 70 -5.04 -5.79 7.09
C ALA A 70 -5.18 -5.98 8.62
N ASP A 71 -4.04 -6.09 9.32
CA ASP A 71 -3.90 -6.18 10.78
C ASP A 71 -4.01 -4.82 11.49
N PHE A 72 -3.89 -3.70 10.79
CA PHE A 72 -4.24 -2.40 11.34
C PHE A 72 -5.78 -2.35 11.53
N LYS A 73 -6.30 -1.99 12.71
CA LYS A 73 -7.75 -2.04 13.01
C LYS A 73 -8.36 -0.75 13.54
N ALA A 74 -7.61 0.36 13.53
CA ALA A 74 -8.16 1.65 13.95
C ALA A 74 -9.39 2.03 13.09
N VAL A 75 -10.42 2.56 13.74
CA VAL A 75 -11.67 2.98 13.11
C VAL A 75 -11.51 4.41 12.60
N HIS A 76 -11.78 4.63 11.32
CA HIS A 76 -11.76 5.96 10.71
C HIS A 76 -13.15 6.61 10.86
N LYS A 77 -13.33 7.46 11.87
CA LYS A 77 -14.62 8.08 12.18
C LYS A 77 -14.91 9.29 11.29
N GLU A 78 -13.88 10.13 11.10
CA GLU A 78 -13.94 11.36 10.31
C GLU A 78 -12.60 11.60 9.59
N ASP A 79 -12.63 12.45 8.57
CA ASP A 79 -11.41 12.82 7.86
C ASP A 79 -10.44 13.52 8.79
N PHE A 80 -9.17 13.08 8.78
CA PHE A 80 -8.11 13.60 9.64
C PHE A 80 -8.36 13.42 11.15
N ASP A 81 -9.13 12.41 11.55
CA ASP A 81 -9.28 12.00 12.94
C ASP A 81 -7.90 11.81 13.60
N THR A 82 -7.63 12.56 14.68
CA THR A 82 -6.31 12.60 15.32
C THR A 82 -5.95 11.26 15.97
N GLU A 83 -6.93 10.56 16.55
CA GLU A 83 -6.75 9.25 17.17
C GLU A 83 -6.34 8.21 16.12
N TYR A 84 -7.02 8.21 14.96
CA TYR A 84 -6.70 7.37 13.81
C TYR A 84 -5.31 7.67 13.25
N MET A 85 -4.97 8.96 13.07
CA MET A 85 -3.68 9.36 12.50
C MET A 85 -2.50 9.02 13.43
N GLN A 86 -2.67 9.17 14.75
CA GLN A 86 -1.67 8.72 15.74
C GLN A 86 -1.53 7.20 15.71
N ALA A 87 -2.64 6.44 15.71
CA ALA A 87 -2.58 4.99 15.61
C ALA A 87 -1.89 4.52 14.32
N LEU A 88 -2.14 5.19 13.20
CA LEU A 88 -1.51 4.90 11.92
C LEU A 88 0.00 5.19 11.93
N PHE A 89 0.40 6.31 12.53
CA PHE A 89 1.81 6.65 12.73
C PHE A 89 2.52 5.61 13.60
N ASP A 90 1.94 5.27 14.75
CA ASP A 90 2.52 4.30 15.69
C ASP A 90 2.65 2.91 15.06
N TYR A 91 1.66 2.50 14.28
CA TYR A 91 1.71 1.27 13.49
C TYR A 91 2.91 1.25 12.53
N GLY A 92 3.06 2.30 11.71
CA GLY A 92 4.20 2.43 10.78
C GLY A 92 5.55 2.50 11.50
N TYR A 93 5.63 3.26 12.59
CA TYR A 93 6.83 3.40 13.41
C TYR A 93 7.26 2.06 14.02
N ALA A 94 6.32 1.30 14.57
CA ALA A 94 6.59 -0.01 15.15
C ALA A 94 7.10 -1.02 14.11
N LEU A 95 6.56 -1.00 12.89
CA LEU A 95 7.07 -1.82 11.78
C LEU A 95 8.47 -1.38 11.37
N GLY A 96 8.69 -0.07 11.21
CA GLY A 96 9.99 0.50 10.85
C GLY A 96 11.09 0.13 11.85
N ARG A 97 10.81 0.24 13.15
CA ARG A 97 11.75 -0.10 14.22
C ARG A 97 12.18 -1.58 14.21
N LYS A 98 11.35 -2.47 13.63
CA LYS A 98 11.63 -3.90 13.47
C LYS A 98 12.29 -4.25 12.14
N GLY A 99 12.70 -3.26 11.35
CA GLY A 99 13.33 -3.44 10.03
C GLY A 99 12.35 -3.43 8.84
N TYR A 100 11.07 -3.11 9.08
CA TYR A 100 9.92 -3.11 8.16
C TYR A 100 9.79 -4.35 7.25
N PRO A 101 8.66 -5.09 7.29
CA PRO A 101 8.47 -6.27 6.44
C PRO A 101 8.13 -5.87 4.99
N TRP A 102 9.11 -5.34 4.26
CA TRP A 102 8.95 -4.89 2.89
C TRP A 102 8.44 -6.03 2.01
N ARG A 103 7.32 -5.79 1.31
CA ARG A 103 6.80 -6.74 0.34
C ARG A 103 7.63 -6.65 -0.94
N LYS A 104 8.04 -7.81 -1.44
CA LYS A 104 8.82 -7.94 -2.69
C LYS A 104 7.94 -8.05 -3.93
N THR A 105 6.62 -8.14 -3.77
CA THR A 105 5.64 -8.20 -4.86
C THR A 105 4.38 -7.37 -4.52
N PRO A 106 3.64 -6.89 -5.54
CA PRO A 106 2.31 -6.34 -5.34
C PRO A 106 1.32 -7.39 -4.80
N PRO A 107 0.26 -6.98 -4.09
CA PRO A 107 -0.78 -7.91 -3.62
C PRO A 107 -1.44 -8.64 -4.80
N GLY A 108 -1.77 -9.92 -4.62
CA GLY A 108 -2.38 -10.75 -5.66
C GLY A 108 -1.37 -11.39 -6.63
N LEU A 109 -0.11 -10.95 -6.62
CA LEU A 109 0.96 -11.60 -7.37
C LEU A 109 1.72 -12.58 -6.47
N THR A 110 1.48 -13.87 -6.65
CA THR A 110 2.29 -14.94 -6.05
C THR A 110 3.34 -15.35 -7.08
N VAL A 111 4.61 -15.00 -6.87
CA VAL A 111 5.68 -15.50 -7.73
C VAL A 111 5.88 -16.97 -7.40
N GLN A 112 5.49 -17.88 -8.29
CA GLN A 112 5.86 -19.28 -8.18
C GLN A 112 7.37 -19.39 -8.39
N SER A 113 8.10 -19.77 -7.35
CA SER A 113 9.47 -20.23 -7.46
C SER A 113 9.48 -21.51 -8.32
N ARG A 114 10.16 -21.46 -9.47
CA ARG A 114 10.57 -22.69 -10.19
C ARG A 114 11.71 -23.36 -9.46
#